data_AF-A0A812UEU2-F1
#
_entry.id   AF-A0A812UEU2-F1
#
_cell.length_a   1.000
_cell.length_b   1.000
_cell.length_c   1.000
_cell.angle_alpha   90.00
_cell.angle_beta   90.00
_cell.angle_gamma   90.00
#
_symmetry.space_group_name_H-M   'P 1'
#
loop_
_entity.id
_entity.type
_entity.pdbx_description
1 polymer ?
#
loop_
_entity_poly.entity_id
_entity_poly.type
_entity_poly.pdbx_seq_one_letter_code
_entity_poly.pdbx_strand_id
1 'polypeptide(L)'
;MPRLLSLALLAVASADLDLANWMGQLAPILGDATLLDLSLPGTHDSMTYDLSDTLSDGYEGMSAATSAILHALTPGLAGRFIRKQGQTQGITITEMLEGGIRFIDFRVMYTVGPDRVAGGKDWYCLHGCESKRKAIAYLREVRSWMDAHPKEVVVLWASRHGNVALTGTAQYPGTTPAERQAFFKQVEDVFGELLMENVSLNETSIVDLQRRNKRLLWFASDYVESTRSSPRAADARSIDNQLKGGGYGREFVDFAKQGGSKLRDDRARNQFLLVSMSVGPPTPPSKMLRSWSSCRTSSEPTRNGRRSAQRPRKCRT
;
A
#
# COMPACT_ATOMS: atom_id res chain seq x y z
N MET A 1 15.99 -39.75 45.61
CA MET A 1 16.61 -38.67 44.82
C MET A 1 15.66 -38.25 43.71
N PRO A 2 14.93 -37.12 43.83
CA PRO A 2 14.16 -36.60 42.72
C PRO A 2 15.09 -35.79 41.81
N ARG A 3 15.10 -36.13 40.51
CA ARG A 3 15.74 -35.34 39.47
C ARG A 3 15.00 -34.01 39.37
N LEU A 4 15.64 -32.95 39.86
CA LEU A 4 15.28 -31.59 39.49
C LEU A 4 15.44 -31.49 37.96
N LEU A 5 14.31 -31.44 37.25
CA LEU A 5 14.28 -30.72 35.98
C LEU A 5 14.70 -29.30 36.33
N SER A 6 15.96 -28.95 36.02
CA SER A 6 16.34 -27.57 35.85
C SER A 6 15.48 -27.04 34.71
N LEU A 7 14.35 -26.45 35.11
CA LEU A 7 13.64 -25.45 34.32
C LEU A 7 14.73 -24.46 33.95
N ALA A 8 15.26 -24.57 32.74
CA ALA A 8 15.95 -23.47 32.09
C ALA A 8 14.87 -22.41 31.92
N LEU A 9 14.63 -21.67 33.00
CA LEU A 9 14.28 -20.28 32.96
C LEU A 9 15.45 -19.66 32.18
N LEU A 10 15.41 -19.79 30.85
CA LEU A 10 16.01 -18.81 29.99
C LEU A 10 15.32 -17.54 30.41
N ALA A 11 15.98 -16.86 31.36
CA ALA A 11 15.97 -15.43 31.38
C ALA A 11 16.29 -15.04 29.94
N VAL A 12 15.25 -14.83 29.14
CA VAL A 12 15.20 -13.69 28.26
C VAL A 12 15.36 -12.51 29.22
N ALA A 13 16.60 -12.29 29.67
CA ALA A 13 17.06 -10.95 29.95
C ALA A 13 16.52 -10.15 28.76
N SER A 14 15.76 -9.10 29.06
CA SER A 14 15.22 -8.14 28.11
C SER A 14 16.33 -7.73 27.13
N ALA A 15 16.56 -8.54 26.11
CA ALA A 15 17.33 -8.14 24.97
C ALA A 15 16.46 -7.07 24.36
N ASP A 16 16.96 -5.84 24.32
CA ASP A 16 16.29 -4.76 23.63
C ASP A 16 15.85 -5.30 22.27
N LEU A 17 14.55 -5.21 22.01
CA LEU A 17 13.97 -5.71 20.77
C LEU A 17 14.66 -4.98 19.62
N ASP A 18 15.46 -5.71 18.86
CA ASP A 18 16.07 -5.19 17.65
C ASP A 18 14.99 -5.22 16.57
N LEU A 19 14.35 -4.07 16.37
CA LEU A 19 13.26 -3.92 15.41
C LEU A 19 13.70 -4.28 13.99
N ALA A 20 14.98 -4.13 13.65
CA ALA A 20 15.48 -4.51 12.33
C ALA A 20 15.54 -6.04 12.17
N ASN A 21 15.73 -6.80 13.25
CA ASN A 21 15.93 -8.26 13.24
C ASN A 21 14.91 -9.04 14.10
N TRP A 22 13.72 -8.48 14.33
CA TRP A 22 12.79 -9.02 15.32
C TRP A 22 12.31 -10.44 14.98
N MET A 23 12.08 -10.78 13.69
CA MET A 23 11.64 -12.14 13.34
C MET A 23 12.76 -13.15 13.59
N GLY A 24 14.01 -12.78 13.33
CA GLY A 24 15.19 -13.57 13.64
C GLY A 24 15.43 -13.74 15.14
N GLN A 25 15.18 -12.71 15.94
CA GLN A 25 15.25 -12.77 17.41
C GLN A 25 14.16 -13.67 18.00
N LEU A 26 12.94 -13.64 17.44
CA LEU A 26 11.81 -14.45 17.90
C LEU A 26 11.83 -15.89 17.37
N ALA A 27 12.69 -16.24 16.40
CA ALA A 27 12.75 -17.57 15.80
C ALA A 27 12.73 -18.75 16.80
N PRO A 28 13.40 -18.71 17.97
CA PRO A 28 13.33 -19.78 18.97
C PRO A 28 11.94 -20.03 19.57
N ILE A 29 11.03 -19.04 19.52
CA ILE A 29 9.67 -19.13 20.07
C ILE A 29 8.57 -19.16 19.01
N LEU A 30 8.90 -18.93 17.74
CA LEU A 30 7.92 -18.96 16.66
C LEU A 30 7.39 -20.38 16.39
N GLY A 31 8.19 -21.42 16.59
CA GLY A 31 7.78 -22.81 16.37
C GLY A 31 7.20 -23.02 14.97
N ASP A 32 5.98 -23.56 14.91
CA ASP A 32 5.24 -23.81 13.67
C ASP A 32 4.37 -22.62 13.22
N ALA A 33 4.53 -21.43 13.82
CA ALA A 33 3.79 -20.23 13.42
C ALA A 33 4.05 -19.90 11.95
N THR A 34 2.96 -19.64 11.24
CA THR A 34 2.91 -19.26 9.83
C THR A 34 2.74 -17.76 9.67
N LEU A 35 2.77 -17.25 8.43
CA LEU A 35 2.52 -15.82 8.18
C LEU A 35 1.15 -15.36 8.70
N LEU A 36 0.14 -16.24 8.68
CA LEU A 36 -1.20 -15.89 9.17
C LEU A 36 -1.29 -15.86 10.71
N ASP A 37 -0.32 -16.43 11.42
CA ASP A 37 -0.31 -16.43 12.89
C ASP A 37 0.37 -15.18 13.48
N LEU A 38 1.04 -14.39 12.64
CA LEU A 38 1.77 -13.19 13.07
C LEU A 38 1.01 -11.92 12.75
N SER A 39 1.07 -10.97 13.70
CA SER A 39 0.68 -9.59 13.45
C SER A 39 1.87 -8.84 12.87
N LEU A 40 1.86 -8.61 11.55
CA LEU A 40 2.92 -7.87 10.88
C LEU A 40 2.61 -6.36 10.92
N PRO A 41 3.48 -5.51 11.48
CA PRO A 41 3.32 -4.08 11.35
C PRO A 41 3.52 -3.68 9.88
N GLY A 42 2.64 -2.80 9.40
CA GLY A 42 2.59 -2.39 7.99
C GLY A 42 2.45 -0.88 7.82
N THR A 43 2.81 -0.39 6.64
CA THR A 43 2.61 1.01 6.25
C THR A 43 1.63 1.12 5.09
N HIS A 44 0.74 2.11 5.16
CA HIS A 44 -0.21 2.46 4.10
C HIS A 44 0.42 3.48 3.16
N ASP A 45 0.28 3.27 1.85
CA ASP A 45 0.88 4.14 0.82
C ASP A 45 2.39 4.36 1.06
N SER A 46 3.15 3.26 1.15
CA SER A 46 4.47 3.26 1.78
C SER A 46 5.50 4.17 1.10
N MET A 47 5.41 4.40 -0.21
CA MET A 47 6.42 5.21 -0.94
C MET A 47 6.11 6.71 -0.94
N THR A 48 5.14 7.17 -0.16
CA THR A 48 4.72 8.57 -0.23
C THR A 48 5.71 9.57 0.40
N TYR A 49 6.73 9.08 1.11
CA TYR A 49 7.83 9.93 1.57
C TYR A 49 8.62 10.57 0.41
N ASP A 50 8.61 9.94 -0.77
CA ASP A 50 9.35 10.37 -1.95
C ASP A 50 8.46 10.85 -3.10
N LEU A 51 7.24 11.32 -2.79
CA LEU A 51 6.38 11.95 -3.80
C LEU A 51 7.06 13.18 -4.42
N SER A 52 6.91 13.30 -5.73
CA SER A 52 7.19 14.52 -6.49
C SER A 52 6.02 15.50 -6.42
N ASP A 53 6.17 16.68 -7.01
CA ASP A 53 5.06 17.63 -7.20
C ASP A 53 4.26 17.32 -8.48
N THR A 54 4.61 16.26 -9.20
CA THR A 54 3.92 15.84 -10.42
C THR A 54 2.75 14.94 -10.08
N LEU A 55 1.57 15.32 -10.55
CA LEU A 55 0.38 14.48 -10.39
C LEU A 55 0.56 13.15 -11.12
N SER A 56 -0.03 12.10 -10.55
CA SER A 56 -0.11 10.79 -11.15
C SER A 56 -1.20 10.76 -12.22
N ASP A 57 -0.90 10.19 -13.39
CA ASP A 57 -1.91 9.83 -14.39
C ASP A 57 -3.03 8.95 -13.76
N GLY A 58 -4.29 9.36 -13.88
CA GLY A 58 -5.43 8.57 -13.41
C GLY A 58 -5.70 8.63 -11.90
N TYR A 59 -5.21 9.68 -11.23
CA TYR A 59 -5.54 10.01 -9.84
C TYR A 59 -7.04 9.80 -9.54
N GLU A 60 -7.37 8.96 -8.55
CA GLU A 60 -8.73 8.71 -8.04
C GLU A 60 -9.80 8.37 -9.10
N GLY A 61 -9.40 7.75 -10.21
CA GLY A 61 -10.34 7.44 -11.30
C GLY A 61 -10.77 8.65 -12.12
N MET A 62 -10.05 9.77 -12.01
CA MET A 62 -10.20 10.90 -12.91
C MET A 62 -9.92 10.47 -14.35
N SER A 63 -10.75 10.94 -15.28
CA SER A 63 -10.58 10.64 -16.70
C SER A 63 -9.22 11.13 -17.21
N ALA A 64 -8.68 10.51 -18.26
CA ALA A 64 -7.43 10.95 -18.89
C ALA A 64 -7.46 12.44 -19.28
N ALA A 65 -8.62 12.97 -19.69
CA ALA A 65 -8.82 14.38 -19.98
C ALA A 65 -8.72 15.26 -18.72
N THR A 66 -9.34 14.84 -17.61
CA THR A 66 -9.25 15.53 -16.32
C THR A 66 -7.82 15.51 -15.78
N SER A 67 -7.13 14.37 -15.91
CA SER A 67 -5.71 14.23 -15.56
C SER A 67 -4.88 15.20 -16.39
N ALA A 68 -5.05 15.21 -17.72
CA ALA A 68 -4.33 16.11 -18.63
C ALA A 68 -4.56 17.60 -18.31
N ILE A 69 -5.80 17.98 -17.99
CA ILE A 69 -6.14 19.35 -17.57
C ILE A 69 -5.47 19.67 -16.23
N LEU A 70 -5.52 18.76 -15.25
CA LEU A 70 -4.81 18.95 -13.99
C LEU A 70 -3.32 19.11 -14.26
N HIS A 71 -2.67 18.20 -14.99
CA HIS A 71 -1.25 18.30 -15.34
C HIS A 71 -0.89 19.64 -16.01
N ALA A 72 -1.73 20.17 -16.89
CA ALA A 72 -1.52 21.46 -17.55
C ALA A 72 -1.67 22.66 -16.60
N LEU A 73 -2.53 22.55 -15.58
CA LEU A 73 -2.81 23.61 -14.61
C LEU A 73 -1.95 23.54 -13.32
N THR A 74 -1.15 22.48 -13.14
CA THR A 74 -0.54 22.12 -11.84
C THR A 74 0.99 22.03 -11.73
N PRO A 75 1.88 22.57 -12.60
CA PRO A 75 3.33 22.46 -12.33
C PRO A 75 3.81 23.19 -11.05
N GLY A 76 2.91 23.75 -10.24
CA GLY A 76 3.23 24.47 -9.01
C GLY A 76 2.33 24.13 -7.82
N LEU A 77 1.48 25.09 -7.41
CA LEU A 77 0.84 25.10 -6.09
C LEU A 77 -0.09 23.90 -5.83
N ALA A 78 -0.81 23.43 -6.86
CA ALA A 78 -1.74 22.32 -6.73
C ALA A 78 -1.04 20.97 -6.57
N GLY A 79 0.07 20.73 -7.29
CA GLY A 79 0.90 19.53 -7.11
C GLY A 79 1.48 19.45 -5.68
N ARG A 80 2.04 20.56 -5.17
CA ARG A 80 2.50 20.65 -3.78
C ARG A 80 1.40 20.42 -2.76
N PHE A 81 0.21 20.98 -3.01
CA PHE A 81 -0.94 20.79 -2.13
C PHE A 81 -1.38 19.32 -2.11
N ILE A 82 -1.54 18.70 -3.27
CA ILE A 82 -1.94 17.29 -3.40
C ILE A 82 -0.89 16.36 -2.79
N ARG A 83 0.39 16.59 -3.06
CA ARG A 83 1.51 15.88 -2.40
C ARG A 83 1.38 15.95 -0.88
N LYS A 84 1.13 17.14 -0.32
CA LYS A 84 0.98 17.32 1.13
C LYS A 84 -0.24 16.57 1.68
N GLN A 85 -1.33 16.45 0.92
CA GLN A 85 -2.51 15.68 1.34
C GLN A 85 -2.31 14.17 1.21
N GLY A 86 -1.57 13.72 0.18
CA GLY A 86 -1.31 12.31 -0.08
C GLY A 86 -0.11 11.71 0.66
N GLN A 87 0.70 12.52 1.35
CA GLN A 87 1.85 11.99 2.08
C GLN A 87 1.41 11.31 3.38
N THR A 88 1.62 9.99 3.46
CA THR A 88 1.32 9.17 4.65
C THR A 88 2.58 8.77 5.41
N GLN A 89 3.74 8.79 4.75
CA GLN A 89 5.03 8.41 5.33
C GLN A 89 6.02 9.56 5.31
N GLY A 90 6.76 9.73 6.42
CA GLY A 90 7.81 10.75 6.58
C GLY A 90 9.23 10.20 6.55
N ILE A 91 9.39 8.88 6.54
CA ILE A 91 10.67 8.16 6.57
C ILE A 91 10.81 7.27 5.34
N THR A 92 12.03 6.87 5.01
CA THR A 92 12.36 6.04 3.85
C THR A 92 11.93 4.59 4.01
N ILE A 93 11.88 3.82 2.91
CA ILE A 93 11.55 2.40 2.96
C ILE A 93 12.54 1.60 3.80
N THR A 94 13.83 1.91 3.74
CA THR A 94 14.83 1.28 4.60
C THR A 94 14.58 1.62 6.06
N GLU A 95 14.36 2.89 6.41
CA GLU A 95 14.05 3.29 7.79
C GLU A 95 12.75 2.64 8.33
N MET A 96 11.74 2.41 7.47
CA MET A 96 10.55 1.63 7.87
C MET A 96 10.93 0.19 8.24
N LEU A 97 11.76 -0.47 7.42
CA LEU A 97 12.19 -1.85 7.66
C LEU A 97 13.08 -1.96 8.91
N GLU A 98 14.00 -1.01 9.11
CA GLU A 98 14.78 -0.86 10.35
C GLU A 98 13.86 -0.65 11.56
N GLY A 99 12.77 0.09 11.40
CA GLY A 99 11.73 0.30 12.41
C GLY A 99 10.79 -0.88 12.64
N GLY A 100 11.02 -2.02 11.99
CA GLY A 100 10.28 -3.27 12.21
C GLY A 100 9.09 -3.52 11.28
N ILE A 101 8.81 -2.62 10.33
CA ILE A 101 7.75 -2.82 9.32
C ILE A 101 8.04 -4.06 8.48
N ARG A 102 7.03 -4.90 8.25
CA ARG A 102 7.14 -6.12 7.40
C ARG A 102 6.03 -6.23 6.35
N PHE A 103 5.04 -5.34 6.34
CA PHE A 103 4.04 -5.23 5.27
C PHE A 103 4.12 -3.86 4.57
N ILE A 104 4.29 -3.87 3.24
CA ILE A 104 4.46 -2.67 2.41
C ILE A 104 3.30 -2.58 1.40
N ASP A 105 2.50 -1.52 1.49
CA ASP A 105 1.51 -1.15 0.47
C ASP A 105 2.23 -0.43 -0.69
N PHE A 106 2.55 -1.18 -1.74
CA PHE A 106 3.40 -0.77 -2.84
C PHE A 106 2.58 -0.32 -4.05
N ARG A 107 2.07 0.92 -3.98
CA ARG A 107 1.21 1.47 -5.02
C ARG A 107 1.99 1.95 -6.22
N VAL A 108 1.71 1.43 -7.41
CA VAL A 108 2.46 1.66 -8.64
C VAL A 108 1.59 1.91 -9.87
N MET A 109 2.17 2.60 -10.84
CA MET A 109 1.60 2.89 -12.15
C MET A 109 2.67 3.03 -13.21
N TYR A 110 2.27 2.82 -14.46
CA TYR A 110 3.12 3.04 -15.62
C TYR A 110 2.85 4.41 -16.26
N THR A 111 3.79 5.34 -16.13
CA THR A 111 3.62 6.76 -16.44
C THR A 111 4.90 7.37 -17.01
N VAL A 112 4.76 8.53 -17.67
CA VAL A 112 5.91 9.39 -17.96
C VAL A 112 6.25 10.07 -16.63
N GLY A 113 7.36 9.63 -16.02
CA GLY A 113 7.78 10.10 -14.70
C GLY A 113 8.01 11.62 -14.62
N PRO A 114 8.46 12.11 -13.46
CA PRO A 114 8.44 13.54 -13.18
C PRO A 114 9.41 14.34 -14.07
N ASP A 115 10.44 13.69 -14.62
CA ASP A 115 11.27 14.24 -15.69
C ASP A 115 10.64 14.01 -17.08
N ARG A 116 9.66 14.86 -17.40
CA ARG A 116 8.81 14.74 -18.61
C ARG A 116 9.50 15.12 -19.92
N VAL A 117 10.70 15.71 -19.86
CA VAL A 117 11.38 16.24 -21.05
C VAL A 117 12.22 15.16 -21.75
N ALA A 118 12.72 14.18 -21.02
CA ALA A 118 13.63 13.15 -21.54
C ALA A 118 13.14 11.69 -21.32
N GLY A 119 12.02 11.49 -20.62
CA GLY A 119 11.60 10.18 -20.14
C GLY A 119 10.66 9.41 -21.07
N GLY A 120 10.99 8.14 -21.34
CA GLY A 120 9.99 7.13 -21.71
C GLY A 120 9.11 6.75 -20.50
N LYS A 121 7.99 6.05 -20.75
CA LYS A 121 7.16 5.53 -19.67
C LYS A 121 7.91 4.49 -18.85
N ASP A 122 7.70 4.50 -17.53
CA ASP A 122 8.20 3.49 -16.62
C ASP A 122 7.26 3.36 -15.41
N TRP A 123 7.54 2.41 -14.53
CA TRP A 123 6.78 2.21 -13.31
C TRP A 123 7.24 3.16 -12.21
N TYR A 124 6.33 3.93 -11.66
CA TYR A 124 6.53 4.84 -10.53
C TYR A 124 5.53 4.53 -9.44
N CYS A 125 5.90 4.81 -8.20
CA CYS A 125 4.95 4.72 -7.09
C CYS A 125 4.03 5.94 -7.08
N LEU A 126 2.87 5.84 -6.44
CA LEU A 126 1.89 6.94 -6.47
C LEU A 126 0.99 7.03 -5.25
N HIS A 127 0.56 8.26 -4.95
CA HIS A 127 -0.67 8.58 -4.23
C HIS A 127 -0.97 10.07 -4.44
N GLY A 128 -1.90 10.41 -5.34
CA GLY A 128 -2.09 11.80 -5.77
C GLY A 128 -1.02 12.26 -6.75
N CYS A 129 0.21 12.27 -6.26
CA CYS A 129 1.41 12.51 -7.05
C CYS A 129 2.15 11.21 -7.33
N GLU A 130 3.00 11.22 -8.36
CA GLU A 130 3.96 10.14 -8.62
C GLU A 130 5.24 10.34 -7.81
N SER A 131 5.94 9.25 -7.52
CA SER A 131 7.23 9.26 -6.84
C SER A 131 8.33 9.86 -7.70
N LYS A 132 9.36 10.44 -7.06
CA LYS A 132 10.52 11.02 -7.78
C LYS A 132 11.32 9.97 -8.53
N ARG A 133 11.42 8.75 -7.97
CA ARG A 133 12.23 7.67 -8.51
C ARG A 133 11.32 6.56 -9.05
N LYS A 134 11.88 5.75 -9.94
CA LYS A 134 11.21 4.56 -10.49
C LYS A 134 10.95 3.55 -9.38
N ALA A 135 9.83 2.83 -9.48
CA ALA A 135 9.41 1.81 -8.52
C ALA A 135 10.52 0.78 -8.24
N ILE A 136 11.26 0.38 -9.28
CA ILE A 136 12.34 -0.61 -9.16
C ILE A 136 13.49 -0.16 -8.24
N ALA A 137 13.71 1.14 -8.07
CA ALA A 137 14.74 1.65 -7.17
C ALA A 137 14.43 1.31 -5.71
N TYR A 138 13.18 1.51 -5.28
CA TYR A 138 12.74 1.16 -3.93
C TYR A 138 12.79 -0.35 -3.67
N LEU A 139 12.47 -1.17 -4.68
CA LEU A 139 12.58 -2.62 -4.56
C LEU A 139 14.03 -3.08 -4.36
N ARG A 140 15.00 -2.41 -4.99
CA ARG A 140 16.43 -2.68 -4.76
C ARG A 140 16.88 -2.29 -3.36
N GLU A 141 16.33 -1.22 -2.79
CA GLU A 141 16.57 -0.87 -1.37
C GLU A 141 16.03 -1.95 -0.43
N VAL A 142 14.81 -2.43 -0.67
CA VAL A 142 14.24 -3.57 0.08
C VAL A 142 15.14 -4.80 -0.06
N ARG A 143 15.58 -5.13 -1.28
CA ARG A 143 16.50 -6.25 -1.52
C ARG A 143 17.79 -6.11 -0.72
N SER A 144 18.45 -4.95 -0.82
CA SER A 144 19.70 -4.68 -0.12
C SER A 144 19.52 -4.80 1.40
N TRP A 145 18.39 -4.32 1.94
CA TRP A 145 18.07 -4.49 3.35
C TRP A 145 17.89 -5.96 3.72
N MET A 146 17.16 -6.74 2.92
CA MET A 146 16.95 -8.17 3.16
C MET A 146 18.23 -9.00 3.07
N ASP A 147 19.24 -8.56 2.31
CA ASP A 147 20.57 -9.19 2.28
C ASP A 147 21.31 -8.99 3.60
N ALA A 148 21.16 -7.81 4.23
CA ALA A 148 21.71 -7.53 5.55
C ALA A 148 20.93 -8.19 6.70
N HIS A 149 19.66 -8.57 6.46
CA HIS A 149 18.73 -9.09 7.46
C HIS A 149 18.22 -10.49 7.06
N PRO A 150 19.07 -11.54 7.10
CA PRO A 150 18.82 -12.84 6.47
C PRO A 150 17.68 -13.66 7.10
N LYS A 151 17.19 -13.27 8.28
CA LYS A 151 16.09 -13.96 8.97
C LYS A 151 14.76 -13.22 8.84
N GLU A 152 14.72 -12.07 8.20
CA GLU A 152 13.49 -11.29 8.10
C GLU A 152 12.69 -11.67 6.86
N VAL A 153 11.36 -11.61 6.99
CA VAL A 153 10.40 -11.89 5.92
C VAL A 153 9.61 -10.62 5.62
N VAL A 154 9.54 -10.22 4.36
CA VAL A 154 8.84 -9.01 3.92
C VAL A 154 7.67 -9.38 3.01
N VAL A 155 6.53 -8.73 3.24
CA VAL A 155 5.33 -8.83 2.41
C VAL A 155 5.15 -7.52 1.66
N LEU A 156 5.08 -7.58 0.33
CA LEU A 156 4.74 -6.44 -0.51
C LEU A 156 3.44 -6.71 -1.25
N TRP A 157 2.59 -5.68 -1.32
CA TRP A 157 1.40 -5.71 -2.13
C TRP A 157 1.46 -4.66 -3.23
N ALA A 158 1.60 -5.13 -4.47
CA ALA A 158 1.57 -4.28 -5.65
C ALA A 158 0.14 -4.06 -6.13
N SER A 159 -0.27 -2.80 -6.11
CA SER A 159 -1.57 -2.35 -6.62
C SER A 159 -1.47 -0.95 -7.20
N ARG A 160 -2.53 -0.41 -7.81
CA ARG A 160 -2.60 1.03 -8.13
C ARG A 160 -3.18 1.85 -6.98
N HIS A 161 -4.27 1.37 -6.36
CA HIS A 161 -5.04 2.10 -5.34
C HIS A 161 -5.57 1.19 -4.23
N GLY A 162 -4.79 0.19 -3.79
CA GLY A 162 -5.20 -0.70 -2.71
C GLY A 162 -6.45 -1.53 -3.04
N ASN A 163 -6.64 -1.88 -4.33
CA ASN A 163 -7.76 -2.71 -4.76
C ASN A 163 -7.26 -4.11 -5.12
N VAL A 164 -7.85 -5.12 -4.50
CA VAL A 164 -7.49 -6.54 -4.67
C VAL A 164 -8.17 -7.18 -5.88
N ALA A 165 -9.28 -6.63 -6.36
CA ALA A 165 -10.18 -7.26 -7.32
C ALA A 165 -10.04 -6.75 -8.76
N LEU A 166 -9.59 -5.50 -8.94
CA LEU A 166 -9.40 -4.91 -10.26
C LEU A 166 -8.32 -5.68 -11.05
N THR A 167 -8.54 -5.76 -12.36
CA THR A 167 -7.68 -6.47 -13.32
C THR A 167 -7.46 -5.64 -14.57
N GLY A 168 -6.50 -6.02 -15.41
CA GLY A 168 -6.31 -5.40 -16.71
C GLY A 168 -5.99 -3.91 -16.62
N THR A 169 -6.54 -3.18 -17.57
CA THR A 169 -6.48 -1.72 -17.63
C THR A 169 -7.33 -1.03 -16.56
N ALA A 170 -8.24 -1.73 -15.89
CA ALA A 170 -8.95 -1.16 -14.74
C ALA A 170 -8.01 -1.03 -13.52
N GLN A 171 -7.13 -2.02 -13.35
CA GLN A 171 -6.07 -1.97 -12.35
C GLN A 171 -4.94 -1.03 -12.78
N TYR A 172 -4.40 -1.20 -13.99
CA TYR A 172 -3.27 -0.44 -14.51
C TYR A 172 -3.60 0.20 -15.87
N PRO A 173 -4.24 1.39 -15.87
CA PRO A 173 -4.65 2.07 -17.10
C PRO A 173 -3.48 2.36 -18.05
N GLY A 174 -3.72 2.27 -19.35
CA GLY A 174 -2.72 2.63 -20.36
C GLY A 174 -1.52 1.69 -20.45
N THR A 175 -1.64 0.46 -19.92
CA THR A 175 -0.63 -0.59 -20.00
C THR A 175 -1.09 -1.76 -20.86
N THR A 176 -0.13 -2.40 -21.52
CA THR A 176 -0.29 -3.73 -22.13
C THR A 176 0.01 -4.84 -21.11
N PRO A 177 -0.44 -6.08 -21.34
CA PRO A 177 0.01 -7.22 -20.53
C PRO A 177 1.54 -7.39 -20.54
N ALA A 178 2.19 -7.13 -21.68
CA ALA A 178 3.64 -7.24 -21.82
C ALA A 178 4.41 -6.27 -20.91
N GLU A 179 3.94 -5.02 -20.78
CA GLU A 179 4.55 -4.01 -19.90
C GLU A 179 4.41 -4.37 -18.42
N ARG A 180 3.26 -4.95 -18.03
CA ARG A 180 3.03 -5.44 -16.65
C ARG A 180 3.87 -6.66 -16.33
N GLN A 181 3.95 -7.61 -17.26
CA GLN A 181 4.80 -8.79 -17.14
C GLN A 181 6.28 -8.42 -17.12
N ALA A 182 6.70 -7.42 -17.90
CA ALA A 182 8.06 -6.91 -17.87
C ALA A 182 8.41 -6.27 -16.50
N PHE A 183 7.45 -5.60 -15.86
CA PHE A 183 7.64 -5.12 -14.48
C PHE A 183 7.78 -6.26 -13.49
N PHE A 184 6.89 -7.26 -13.54
CA PHE A 184 7.01 -8.41 -12.66
C PHE A 184 8.32 -9.19 -12.89
N LYS A 185 8.78 -9.30 -14.15
CA LYS A 185 10.11 -9.85 -14.43
C LYS A 185 11.23 -9.08 -13.73
N GLN A 186 11.16 -7.73 -13.69
CA GLN A 186 12.13 -6.94 -12.92
C GLN A 186 12.07 -7.25 -11.41
N VAL A 187 10.87 -7.52 -10.87
CA VAL A 187 10.71 -7.98 -9.47
C VAL A 187 11.42 -9.32 -9.28
N GLU A 188 11.23 -10.27 -10.20
CA GLU A 188 11.93 -11.56 -10.18
C GLU A 188 13.44 -11.42 -10.27
N ASP A 189 13.94 -10.52 -11.13
CA ASP A 189 15.36 -10.24 -11.31
C ASP A 189 15.97 -9.60 -10.04
N VAL A 190 15.21 -8.76 -9.32
CA VAL A 190 15.68 -8.11 -8.07
C VAL A 190 15.70 -9.08 -6.89
N PHE A 191 14.61 -9.83 -6.68
CA PHE A 191 14.48 -10.63 -5.46
C PHE A 191 14.98 -12.06 -5.63
N GLY A 192 15.01 -12.60 -6.85
CA GLY A 192 15.56 -13.92 -7.11
C GLY A 192 15.00 -14.98 -6.17
N GLU A 193 15.87 -15.81 -5.62
CA GLU A 193 15.51 -16.90 -4.72
C GLU A 193 14.69 -16.49 -3.49
N LEU A 194 14.73 -15.22 -3.07
CA LEU A 194 13.98 -14.70 -1.92
C LEU A 194 12.47 -14.77 -2.15
N LEU A 195 12.01 -14.73 -3.39
CA LEU A 195 10.59 -14.85 -3.70
C LEU A 195 10.05 -16.21 -3.24
N MET A 196 9.03 -16.14 -2.40
CA MET A 196 8.20 -17.28 -2.03
C MET A 196 7.57 -17.87 -3.28
N GLU A 197 7.62 -19.19 -3.39
CA GLU A 197 7.12 -19.93 -4.55
C GLU A 197 6.13 -21.00 -4.08
N ASN A 198 4.92 -21.03 -4.67
CA ASN A 198 3.85 -21.96 -4.32
C ASN A 198 3.57 -22.04 -2.81
N VAL A 199 3.66 -20.91 -2.10
CA VAL A 199 3.51 -20.91 -0.65
C VAL A 199 2.05 -20.90 -0.26
N SER A 200 1.66 -21.92 0.52
CA SER A 200 0.44 -21.89 1.30
C SER A 200 0.70 -21.13 2.61
N LEU A 201 0.05 -19.97 2.78
CA LEU A 201 0.31 -19.02 3.86
C LEU A 201 -0.06 -19.58 5.25
N ASN A 202 -0.96 -20.55 5.30
CA ASN A 202 -1.45 -21.19 6.52
C ASN A 202 -0.70 -22.47 6.92
N GLU A 203 0.18 -22.99 6.06
CA GLU A 203 0.87 -24.28 6.25
C GLU A 203 2.38 -24.12 6.40
N THR A 204 3.01 -23.18 5.69
CA THR A 204 4.47 -23.02 5.74
C THR A 204 4.86 -22.13 6.93
N SER A 205 5.61 -22.68 7.88
CA SER A 205 6.08 -21.92 9.03
C SER A 205 7.12 -20.87 8.63
N ILE A 206 7.19 -19.78 9.40
CA ILE A 206 8.18 -18.71 9.22
C ILE A 206 9.61 -19.26 9.29
N VAL A 207 9.86 -20.19 10.20
CA VAL A 207 11.18 -20.82 10.36
C VAL A 207 11.56 -21.63 9.13
N ASP A 208 10.62 -22.35 8.50
CA ASP A 208 10.88 -23.06 7.25
C ASP A 208 11.16 -22.08 6.09
N LEU A 209 10.40 -21.00 6.00
CA LEU A 209 10.60 -19.92 5.02
C LEU A 209 12.00 -19.30 5.15
N GLN A 210 12.42 -18.95 6.36
CA GLN A 210 13.77 -18.47 6.67
C GLN A 210 14.84 -19.49 6.26
N ARG A 211 14.68 -20.75 6.67
CA ARG A 211 15.63 -21.85 6.38
C ARG A 211 15.81 -22.08 4.87
N ARG A 212 14.74 -21.97 4.10
CA ARG A 212 14.75 -22.15 2.63
C ARG A 212 15.11 -20.87 1.86
N ASN A 213 15.44 -19.79 2.56
CA ASN A 213 15.68 -18.47 1.98
C ASN A 213 14.50 -17.96 1.13
N LYS A 214 13.26 -18.30 1.51
CA LYS A 214 12.01 -17.84 0.89
C LYS A 214 11.39 -16.75 1.75
N ARG A 215 11.84 -15.51 1.55
CA ARG A 215 11.66 -14.41 2.50
C ARG A 215 10.85 -13.22 1.97
N LEU A 216 10.41 -13.26 0.71
CA LEU A 216 9.59 -12.20 0.11
C LEU A 216 8.26 -12.77 -0.40
N LEU A 217 7.15 -12.31 0.16
CA LEU A 217 5.82 -12.56 -0.38
C LEU A 217 5.40 -11.38 -1.25
N TRP A 218 5.14 -11.64 -2.53
CA TRP A 218 4.66 -10.62 -3.47
C TRP A 218 3.18 -10.85 -3.79
N PHE A 219 2.30 -10.02 -3.23
CA PHE A 219 0.91 -9.96 -3.67
C PHE A 219 0.80 -9.07 -4.91
N ALA A 220 0.21 -9.62 -5.98
CA ALA A 220 -0.09 -8.88 -7.20
C ALA A 220 -1.59 -8.66 -7.34
N SER A 221 -2.04 -7.40 -7.31
CA SER A 221 -3.31 -7.06 -7.93
C SER A 221 -3.17 -7.26 -9.43
N ASP A 222 -4.20 -7.84 -10.07
CA ASP A 222 -4.12 -8.33 -11.46
C ASP A 222 -3.13 -9.50 -11.66
N TYR A 223 -3.05 -10.41 -10.69
CA TYR A 223 -2.12 -11.55 -10.67
C TYR A 223 -2.02 -12.33 -11.99
N VAL A 224 -3.15 -12.78 -12.54
CA VAL A 224 -3.17 -13.64 -13.73
C VAL A 224 -2.48 -12.97 -14.92
N GLU A 225 -2.83 -11.72 -15.24
CA GLU A 225 -2.31 -11.04 -16.42
C GLU A 225 -0.94 -10.39 -16.16
N SER A 226 -0.78 -9.75 -14.99
CA SER A 226 0.46 -9.04 -14.63
C SER A 226 1.64 -9.97 -14.34
N THR A 227 1.39 -11.17 -13.81
CA THR A 227 2.46 -12.12 -13.46
C THR A 227 2.47 -13.37 -14.35
N ARG A 228 1.51 -13.50 -15.28
CA ARG A 228 1.25 -14.76 -16.02
C ARG A 228 0.98 -15.94 -15.08
N SER A 229 0.27 -15.67 -13.99
CA SER A 229 0.03 -16.63 -12.90
C SER A 229 1.31 -17.28 -12.38
N SER A 230 2.38 -16.49 -12.23
CA SER A 230 3.67 -17.02 -11.77
C SER A 230 3.55 -17.60 -10.36
N PRO A 231 4.08 -18.80 -10.09
CA PRO A 231 4.06 -19.38 -8.75
C PRO A 231 4.85 -18.56 -7.73
N ARG A 232 5.63 -17.57 -8.17
CA ARG A 232 6.46 -16.67 -7.36
C ARG A 232 5.74 -15.39 -6.94
N ALA A 233 4.43 -15.32 -7.17
CA ALA A 233 3.54 -14.28 -6.70
C ALA A 233 2.26 -14.91 -6.12
N ALA A 234 1.57 -14.15 -5.29
CA ALA A 234 0.25 -14.50 -4.77
C ALA A 234 -0.82 -13.57 -5.35
N ASP A 235 -2.02 -14.11 -5.57
CA ASP A 235 -3.17 -13.30 -6.01
C ASP A 235 -3.60 -12.38 -4.86
N ALA A 236 -3.57 -11.07 -5.08
CA ALA A 236 -4.02 -10.11 -4.06
C ALA A 236 -5.47 -10.32 -3.62
N ARG A 237 -6.30 -11.06 -4.37
CA ARG A 237 -7.65 -11.48 -3.93
C ARG A 237 -7.65 -12.35 -2.68
N SER A 238 -6.52 -12.98 -2.33
CA SER A 238 -6.38 -13.67 -1.05
C SER A 238 -6.13 -12.72 0.12
N ILE A 239 -5.97 -11.41 -0.12
CA ILE A 239 -5.96 -10.41 0.95
C ILE A 239 -7.41 -10.13 1.36
N ASP A 240 -7.74 -10.43 2.61
CA ASP A 240 -8.96 -9.93 3.23
C ASP A 240 -8.74 -8.47 3.65
N ASN A 241 -9.06 -7.59 2.71
CA ASN A 241 -8.80 -6.16 2.80
C ASN A 241 -9.92 -5.45 3.58
N GLN A 242 -9.65 -5.16 4.86
CA GLN A 242 -10.52 -4.40 5.76
C GLN A 242 -10.14 -2.91 5.84
N LEU A 243 -9.55 -2.33 4.78
CA LEU A 243 -9.13 -0.91 4.74
C LEU A 243 -10.28 0.11 4.87
N LYS A 244 -11.55 -0.30 4.74
CA LYS A 244 -12.72 0.61 4.71
C LYS A 244 -13.23 1.11 6.07
N GLY A 245 -12.64 0.76 7.20
CA GLY A 245 -13.09 1.35 8.48
C GLY A 245 -12.42 0.78 9.71
N GLY A 246 -12.15 1.65 10.68
CA GLY A 246 -11.65 1.26 12.01
C GLY A 246 -10.46 2.05 12.55
N GLY A 247 -10.24 3.30 12.13
CA GLY A 247 -9.46 4.22 12.98
C GLY A 247 -10.05 4.21 14.40
N TYR A 248 -9.17 4.25 15.42
CA TYR A 248 -9.48 4.12 16.85
C TYR A 248 -10.95 4.37 17.22
N GLY A 249 -11.66 3.30 17.58
CA GLY A 249 -13.09 3.35 17.89
C GLY A 249 -13.65 2.01 18.35
N ARG A 250 -14.94 2.00 18.70
CA ARG A 250 -15.64 0.78 19.17
C ARG A 250 -15.57 -0.35 18.14
N GLU A 251 -15.62 -0.03 16.86
CA GLU A 251 -15.52 -1.01 15.76
C GLU A 251 -14.18 -1.77 15.77
N PHE A 252 -13.06 -1.08 15.99
CA PHE A 252 -11.75 -1.74 16.11
C PHE A 252 -11.65 -2.60 17.39
N VAL A 253 -12.22 -2.13 18.50
CA VAL A 253 -12.26 -2.91 19.75
C VAL A 253 -13.10 -4.17 19.58
N ASP A 254 -14.25 -4.07 18.91
CA ASP A 254 -15.12 -5.21 18.64
C ASP A 254 -14.46 -6.18 17.64
N PHE A 255 -13.77 -5.66 16.62
CA PHE A 255 -12.92 -6.45 15.72
C PHE A 255 -11.82 -7.19 16.50
N ALA A 256 -11.08 -6.49 17.37
CA ALA A 256 -10.00 -7.08 18.16
C ALA A 256 -10.52 -8.19 19.11
N LYS A 257 -11.69 -7.98 19.73
CA LYS A 257 -12.36 -9.02 20.55
C LYS A 257 -12.76 -10.25 19.73
N GLN A 258 -13.10 -10.06 18.46
CA GLN A 258 -13.47 -11.13 17.53
C GLN A 258 -12.26 -11.72 16.78
N GLY A 259 -11.04 -11.23 17.04
CA GLY A 259 -9.83 -11.57 16.29
C GLY A 259 -9.55 -13.07 16.21
N GLY A 260 -9.82 -13.83 17.28
CA GLY A 260 -9.67 -15.28 17.26
C GLY A 260 -10.62 -16.00 16.30
N SER A 261 -11.86 -15.52 16.12
CA SER A 261 -12.77 -16.06 15.09
C SER A 261 -12.34 -15.65 13.71
N LYS A 262 -11.98 -14.37 13.54
CA LYS A 262 -11.50 -13.84 12.26
C LYS A 262 -10.28 -14.60 11.74
N LEU A 263 -9.32 -14.87 12.62
CA LEU A 263 -8.13 -15.66 12.30
C LEU A 263 -8.51 -17.08 11.84
N ARG A 264 -9.44 -17.76 12.53
CA ARG A 264 -9.89 -19.10 12.11
C ARG A 264 -10.54 -19.07 10.73
N ASP A 265 -11.41 -18.10 10.47
CA ASP A 265 -12.13 -17.97 9.20
C ASP A 265 -11.17 -17.64 8.04
N ASP A 266 -10.16 -16.81 8.28
CA ASP A 266 -9.14 -16.48 7.29
C ASP A 266 -8.19 -17.64 7.03
N ARG A 267 -7.74 -18.34 8.08
CA ARG A 267 -6.92 -19.56 7.94
C ARG A 267 -7.63 -20.64 7.14
N ALA A 268 -8.93 -20.84 7.37
CA ALA A 268 -9.75 -21.80 6.62
C ALA A 268 -9.87 -21.45 5.13
N ARG A 269 -9.76 -20.15 4.79
CA ARG A 269 -9.81 -19.63 3.41
C ARG A 269 -8.42 -19.34 2.82
N ASN A 270 -7.34 -19.59 3.58
CA ASN A 270 -5.97 -19.19 3.26
C ASN A 270 -5.85 -17.70 2.89
N GLN A 271 -6.52 -16.84 3.65
CA GLN A 271 -6.56 -15.40 3.41
C GLN A 271 -5.63 -14.63 4.34
N PHE A 272 -4.95 -13.63 3.79
CA PHE A 272 -4.10 -12.69 4.52
C PHE A 272 -4.94 -11.50 4.99
N LEU A 273 -5.15 -11.39 6.30
CA LEU A 273 -5.91 -10.29 6.89
C LEU A 273 -5.11 -8.98 6.81
N LEU A 274 -5.70 -7.96 6.19
CA LEU A 274 -5.16 -6.60 6.20
C LEU A 274 -6.15 -5.67 6.89
N VAL A 275 -5.70 -5.03 7.98
CA VAL A 275 -6.49 -4.08 8.76
C VAL A 275 -5.82 -2.72 8.72
N SER A 276 -6.58 -1.66 8.45
CA SER A 276 -6.07 -0.30 8.61
C SER A 276 -6.25 0.17 10.05
N MET A 277 -5.17 0.67 10.65
CA MET A 277 -5.23 1.44 11.89
C MET A 277 -5.18 2.97 11.62
N SER A 278 -5.22 3.39 10.36
CA SER A 278 -5.22 4.81 10.01
C SER A 278 -6.58 5.43 10.33
N VAL A 279 -6.57 6.61 10.93
CA VAL A 279 -7.76 7.46 10.97
C VAL A 279 -7.89 8.11 9.59
N GLY A 280 -8.96 7.80 8.86
CA GLY A 280 -9.32 8.62 7.70
C GLY A 280 -9.58 10.07 8.14
N PRO A 281 -9.54 11.05 7.22
CA PRO A 281 -9.97 12.41 7.58
C PRO A 281 -11.38 12.33 8.18
N PRO A 282 -11.69 13.05 9.27
CA PRO A 282 -13.02 13.05 9.83
C PRO A 282 -14.01 13.37 8.71
N THR A 283 -15.00 12.50 8.50
CA THR A 283 -16.09 12.77 7.55
C THR A 283 -16.61 14.17 7.83
N PRO A 284 -16.51 15.11 6.86
CA PRO A 284 -17.03 16.45 7.10
C PRO A 284 -18.53 16.30 7.38
N PRO A 285 -19.07 17.02 8.38
CA PRO A 285 -20.50 16.96 8.66
C PRO A 285 -21.26 17.24 7.36
N SER A 286 -22.30 16.44 7.10
CA SER A 286 -23.15 16.43 5.89
C SER A 286 -23.72 17.81 5.48
N LYS A 287 -23.49 18.84 6.27
CA LYS A 287 -23.82 20.24 5.99
C LYS A 287 -22.81 20.96 5.08
N MET A 288 -21.57 20.49 4.95
CA MET A 288 -20.55 21.18 4.14
C MET A 288 -20.71 20.93 2.62
N LEU A 289 -21.28 19.78 2.23
CA LEU A 289 -21.62 19.46 0.83
C LEU A 289 -22.79 20.30 0.25
N ARG A 290 -23.57 20.97 1.12
CA ARG A 290 -24.63 21.90 0.67
C ARG A 290 -24.12 23.28 0.27
N SER A 291 -22.91 23.69 0.67
CA SER A 291 -22.41 25.03 0.34
C SER A 291 -21.74 25.11 -1.04
N TRP A 292 -21.33 23.97 -1.63
CA TRP A 292 -20.77 23.92 -2.98
C TRP A 292 -21.82 23.66 -4.08
N SER A 293 -22.99 23.17 -3.70
CA SER A 293 -24.10 22.89 -4.63
C SER A 293 -25.00 24.11 -4.91
N SER A 294 -24.83 25.22 -4.19
CA SER A 294 -25.62 26.45 -4.38
C SER A 294 -25.00 27.48 -5.32
N CYS A 295 -23.84 27.20 -5.94
CA CYS A 295 -23.27 28.01 -7.01
C CYS A 295 -23.59 27.46 -8.41
N ARG A 296 -24.79 26.88 -8.57
CA ARG A 296 -25.40 26.70 -9.89
C ARG A 296 -26.21 27.95 -10.20
N THR A 297 -25.86 28.61 -11.29
CA THR A 297 -26.58 29.73 -11.89
C THR A 297 -28.07 29.41 -11.99
N SER A 298 -28.88 30.02 -11.12
CA SER A 298 -30.33 30.09 -11.32
C SER A 298 -30.60 31.13 -12.41
N SER A 299 -30.65 30.69 -13.67
CA SER A 299 -31.34 31.46 -14.71
C SER A 299 -32.80 31.01 -14.73
N GLU A 300 -33.64 31.67 -13.93
CA GLU A 300 -35.10 31.62 -14.13
C GLU A 300 -35.49 32.54 -15.30
N PRO A 301 -36.39 32.12 -16.19
CA PRO A 301 -36.89 32.97 -17.26
C PRO A 301 -37.92 33.95 -16.69
N THR A 302 -37.55 35.23 -16.55
CA THR A 302 -38.52 36.28 -16.23
C THR A 302 -39.41 36.55 -17.45
N ARG A 303 -40.68 36.16 -17.33
CA ARG A 303 -41.78 36.65 -18.15
C ARG A 303 -42.02 38.12 -17.74
N ASN A 304 -42.03 39.01 -18.73
CA ASN A 304 -42.23 40.47 -18.69
C ASN A 304 -41.01 41.33 -18.33
N GLY A 305 -40.67 42.21 -19.29
CA GLY A 305 -39.46 43.00 -19.31
C GLY A 305 -39.39 44.13 -18.27
N ARG A 306 -38.18 44.29 -17.72
CA ARG A 306 -37.50 45.55 -17.41
C ARG A 306 -36.06 45.21 -17.02
N ARG A 307 -35.08 45.83 -17.69
CA ARG A 307 -33.64 45.69 -17.34
C ARG A 307 -33.38 46.42 -16.02
N SER A 308 -32.78 45.72 -15.05
CA SER A 308 -32.03 46.40 -13.98
C SER A 308 -30.70 45.68 -13.76
N ALA A 309 -29.62 46.45 -13.74
CA ALA A 309 -28.27 45.97 -13.54
C ALA A 309 -28.01 45.75 -12.04
N GLN A 310 -27.57 44.55 -11.65
CA GLN A 310 -27.04 44.28 -10.31
C GLN A 310 -25.55 43.92 -10.40
N ARG A 311 -24.73 44.69 -9.67
CA ARG A 311 -23.29 44.51 -9.51
C ARG A 311 -22.96 43.20 -8.78
N PRO A 312 -21.84 42.52 -9.10
CA PRO A 312 -21.42 41.33 -8.38
C PRO A 312 -20.88 41.70 -6.99
N ARG A 313 -21.38 41.02 -5.94
CA ARG A 313 -20.83 41.09 -4.59
C ARG A 313 -19.57 40.22 -4.52
N LYS A 314 -18.48 40.82 -4.04
CA LYS A 314 -17.21 40.14 -3.71
C LYS A 314 -17.43 39.14 -2.57
N CYS A 315 -17.05 37.88 -2.75
CA CYS A 315 -16.78 36.97 -1.64
C CYS A 315 -15.44 37.34 -1.02
N ARG A 316 -15.41 37.62 0.29
CA ARG A 316 -14.18 37.68 1.08
C ARG A 316 -13.77 36.24 1.43
N THR A 317 -12.46 36.00 1.31
CA THR A 317 -11.71 34.80 1.72
C THR A 317 -11.90 34.46 3.19
#